data_AF-A0A914PBP5-F1
#
_entry.id   AF-A0A914PBP5-F1
#
_cell.length_a   1.000
_cell.length_b   1.000
_cell.length_c   1.000
_cell.angle_alpha   90.00
_cell.angle_beta   90.00
_cell.angle_gamma   90.00
#
_symmetry.space_group_name_H-M   'P 1'
#
loop_
_entity.id
_entity.type
_entity.pdbx_description
1 polymer ?
#
loop_
_entity_poly.entity_id
_entity_poly.type
_entity_poly.pdbx_seq_one_letter_code
_entity_poly.pdbx_strand_id
1 'polypeptide(L)'
;MVCIVHGFPNSVSALRFEWAWQNPDKSRRLKEIVLKKTTKESQFAFRLRIVCHMLNSDPWRRLALTFRWLIPSEEIPFPSDILPPEHMVKKYGLVEKSTETVSKDPDSYQKIQDCFICSEPIASLSQFVRCQQMNFCITHFHTRCLAELVLKQTKEFEVAIVPIEGRCLRCHSTWKWGDLIRDQQKLIQISTVAQDQYRIANATILIPKPL
;
A
#
# COMPACT_ATOMS: atom_id res chain seq x y z
N MET A 1 21.48 -1.22 -9.43
CA MET A 1 20.08 -0.74 -9.44
C MET A 1 20.03 0.57 -8.70
N VAL A 2 19.70 1.69 -9.35
CA VAL A 2 19.77 3.05 -8.76
C VAL A 2 18.53 3.38 -7.93
N CYS A 3 17.36 2.96 -8.39
CA CYS A 3 16.08 3.17 -7.71
C CYS A 3 15.19 1.93 -7.86
N ILE A 4 14.14 1.85 -7.03
CA ILE A 4 13.10 0.84 -7.10
C ILE A 4 11.72 1.43 -6.80
N VAL A 5 10.70 0.74 -7.26
CA VAL A 5 9.32 0.91 -6.79
C VAL A 5 8.94 -0.34 -6.02
N HIS A 6 8.39 -0.19 -4.81
CA HIS A 6 7.96 -1.31 -3.97
C HIS A 6 6.67 -0.98 -3.20
N GLY A 7 6.19 -1.92 -2.39
CA GLY A 7 4.89 -1.81 -1.71
C GLY A 7 3.71 -2.33 -2.55
N PHE A 8 3.96 -3.16 -3.55
CA PHE A 8 2.91 -3.80 -4.34
C PHE A 8 2.08 -4.76 -3.47
N PRO A 9 0.76 -4.89 -3.74
CA PRO A 9 -0.12 -5.75 -2.94
C PRO A 9 0.20 -7.25 -3.09
N ASN A 10 0.86 -7.64 -4.18
CA ASN A 10 1.31 -9.01 -4.43
C ASN A 10 2.39 -9.05 -5.53
N SER A 11 3.05 -10.20 -5.68
CA SER A 11 4.11 -10.43 -6.66
C SER A 11 3.63 -10.27 -8.12
N VAL A 12 2.40 -10.69 -8.43
CA VAL A 12 1.85 -10.59 -9.79
C VAL A 12 1.73 -9.13 -10.23
N SER A 13 1.25 -8.24 -9.35
CA SER A 13 1.18 -6.80 -9.61
C SER A 13 2.57 -6.18 -9.80
N ALA A 14 3.56 -6.62 -9.02
CA ALA A 14 4.95 -6.17 -9.15
C ALA A 14 5.55 -6.61 -10.49
N LEU A 15 5.39 -7.88 -10.88
CA LEU A 15 5.88 -8.42 -12.15
C LEU A 15 5.24 -7.72 -13.35
N ARG A 16 3.94 -7.43 -13.29
CA ARG A 16 3.25 -6.66 -14.35
C ARG A 16 3.81 -5.25 -14.47
N PHE A 17 4.14 -4.61 -13.34
CA PHE A 17 4.77 -3.29 -13.33
C PHE A 17 6.19 -3.36 -13.91
N GLU A 18 7.01 -4.29 -13.45
CA GLU A 18 8.38 -4.49 -13.95
C GLU A 18 8.40 -4.70 -15.46
N TRP A 19 7.57 -5.62 -15.98
CA TRP A 19 7.50 -5.90 -17.41
C TRP A 19 7.11 -4.68 -18.23
N ALA A 20 6.11 -3.91 -17.77
CA ALA A 20 5.66 -2.70 -18.45
C ALA A 20 6.72 -1.59 -18.44
N TRP A 21 7.53 -1.50 -17.38
CA TRP A 21 8.62 -0.53 -17.29
C TRP A 21 9.79 -0.88 -18.22
N GLN A 22 10.09 -2.18 -18.37
CA GLN A 22 11.08 -2.68 -19.32
C GLN A 22 10.63 -2.53 -20.77
N ASN A 23 9.34 -2.77 -21.05
CA ASN A 23 8.74 -2.81 -22.40
C ASN A 23 7.63 -1.76 -22.59
N PRO A 24 7.94 -0.45 -22.50
CA PRO A 24 6.91 0.61 -22.52
C PRO A 24 6.12 0.68 -23.83
N ASP A 25 6.77 0.40 -24.96
CA ASP A 25 6.19 0.37 -26.31
C ASP A 25 5.19 -0.78 -26.52
N LYS A 26 5.41 -1.90 -25.82
CA LYS A 26 4.52 -3.09 -25.88
C LYS A 26 3.43 -3.06 -24.83
N SER A 27 3.56 -2.22 -23.81
CA SER A 27 2.60 -2.13 -22.72
C SER A 27 1.32 -1.45 -23.18
N ARG A 28 0.19 -2.19 -23.14
CA ARG A 28 -1.14 -1.64 -23.42
C ARG A 28 -1.43 -0.38 -22.60
N ARG A 29 -0.94 -0.30 -21.36
CA ARG A 29 -1.18 0.82 -20.43
C ARG A 29 -0.41 2.10 -20.81
N LEU A 30 0.63 1.98 -21.63
CA LEU A 30 1.46 3.11 -22.05
C LEU A 30 1.33 3.43 -23.54
N LYS A 31 0.55 2.63 -24.28
CA LYS A 31 0.37 2.76 -25.73
C LYS A 31 -0.16 4.14 -26.14
N GLU A 32 -1.06 4.71 -25.34
CA GLU A 32 -1.67 6.02 -25.62
C GLU A 32 -0.73 7.20 -25.32
N ILE A 33 0.28 7.00 -24.48
CA ILE A 33 1.18 8.07 -24.01
C ILE A 33 2.33 8.33 -25.00
N VAL A 34 2.56 7.41 -25.97
CA VAL A 34 3.60 7.50 -27.02
C VAL A 34 4.94 8.04 -26.51
N LEU A 35 5.58 7.28 -25.61
CA LEU A 35 6.84 7.68 -24.98
C LEU A 35 8.03 7.45 -25.92
N LYS A 36 8.67 8.53 -26.35
CA LYS A 36 9.95 8.49 -27.08
C LYS A 36 11.05 9.21 -26.29
N LYS A 37 12.24 8.62 -26.32
CA LYS A 37 13.45 9.21 -25.73
C LYS A 37 13.88 10.41 -26.58
N THR A 38 14.20 11.52 -25.93
CA THR A 38 14.77 12.68 -26.65
C THR A 38 16.29 12.55 -26.81
N THR A 39 16.87 13.34 -27.71
CA THR A 39 18.33 13.35 -27.93
C THR A 39 19.12 13.84 -26.71
N LYS A 40 18.58 14.82 -25.97
CA LYS A 40 19.21 15.41 -24.78
C LYS A 40 18.97 14.62 -23.49
N GLU A 41 18.04 13.66 -23.51
CA GLU A 41 17.67 12.86 -22.35
C GLU A 41 18.60 11.65 -22.19
N SER A 42 19.08 11.40 -20.97
CA SER A 42 19.86 10.18 -20.69
C SER A 42 18.96 8.94 -20.70
N GLN A 43 19.56 7.76 -20.86
CA GLN A 43 18.79 6.51 -20.79
C GLN A 43 18.11 6.33 -19.43
N PHE A 44 18.76 6.78 -18.35
CA PHE A 44 18.21 6.72 -17.00
C PHE A 44 17.06 7.71 -16.81
N ALA A 45 17.22 8.97 -17.22
CA ALA A 45 16.17 9.98 -17.17
C ALA A 45 14.92 9.54 -17.96
N PHE A 46 15.10 8.92 -19.13
CA PHE A 46 13.99 8.37 -19.91
C PHE A 46 13.24 7.27 -19.15
N ARG A 47 13.97 6.34 -18.50
CA ARG A 47 13.35 5.29 -17.68
C ARG A 47 12.66 5.85 -16.44
N LEU A 48 13.19 6.92 -15.85
CA LEU A 48 12.55 7.64 -14.75
C LEU A 48 11.23 8.30 -15.21
N ARG A 49 11.20 8.90 -16.40
CA ARG A 49 9.98 9.45 -16.97
C ARG A 49 8.93 8.40 -17.26
N ILE A 50 9.33 7.26 -17.83
CA ILE A 50 8.42 6.11 -18.03
C ILE A 50 7.78 5.69 -16.71
N VAL A 51 8.56 5.52 -15.64
CA VAL A 51 8.00 5.09 -14.36
C VAL A 51 7.08 6.14 -13.75
N CYS A 52 7.37 7.44 -13.89
CA CYS A 52 6.43 8.49 -13.48
C CYS A 52 5.09 8.40 -14.22
N HIS A 53 5.07 8.15 -15.54
CA HIS A 53 3.82 7.91 -16.26
C HIS A 53 3.09 6.66 -15.74
N MET A 54 3.82 5.58 -15.46
CA MET A 54 3.24 4.35 -14.91
C MET A 54 2.62 4.58 -13.53
N LEU A 55 3.32 5.29 -12.64
CA LEU A 55 2.81 5.62 -11.31
C LEU A 55 1.56 6.51 -11.36
N ASN A 56 1.33 7.23 -12.46
CA ASN A 56 0.13 8.04 -12.69
C ASN A 56 -0.96 7.34 -13.53
N SER A 57 -0.73 6.09 -13.96
CA SER A 57 -1.65 5.33 -14.80
C SER A 57 -2.30 4.17 -14.04
N ASP A 58 -3.48 3.75 -14.49
CA ASP A 58 -4.12 2.55 -13.95
C ASP A 58 -3.40 1.27 -14.41
N PRO A 59 -3.29 0.25 -13.53
CA PRO A 59 -3.94 0.14 -12.21
C PRO A 59 -3.12 0.68 -11.03
N TRP A 60 -1.98 1.34 -11.27
CA TRP A 60 -0.98 1.62 -10.23
C TRP A 60 -1.20 2.93 -9.48
N ARG A 61 -1.87 3.90 -10.12
CA ARG A 61 -2.02 5.27 -9.61
C ARG A 61 -2.72 5.42 -8.26
N ARG A 62 -3.49 4.43 -7.79
CA ARG A 62 -4.13 4.45 -6.45
C ARG A 62 -3.51 3.45 -5.49
N LEU A 63 -2.47 2.73 -5.91
CA LEU A 63 -1.74 1.83 -5.04
C LEU A 63 -0.82 2.62 -4.12
N ALA A 64 -0.58 2.05 -2.95
CA ALA A 64 0.26 2.58 -1.90
C ALA A 64 1.75 2.36 -2.13
N LEU A 65 2.20 2.59 -3.37
CA LEU A 65 3.58 2.32 -3.77
C LEU A 65 4.54 3.33 -3.15
N THR A 66 5.79 2.91 -3.03
CA THR A 66 6.90 3.74 -2.58
C THR A 66 7.97 3.76 -3.67
N PHE A 67 8.36 4.96 -4.08
CA PHE A 67 9.55 5.14 -4.91
C PHE A 67 10.76 5.30 -3.98
N ARG A 68 11.83 4.53 -4.22
CA ARG A 68 13.02 4.56 -3.37
C ARG A 68 14.29 4.72 -4.20
N TRP A 69 15.08 5.73 -3.88
CA TRP A 69 16.46 5.88 -4.35
C TRP A 69 17.36 4.97 -3.52
N LEU A 70 17.94 3.94 -4.14
CA LEU A 70 18.88 3.03 -3.47
C LEU A 70 20.28 3.65 -3.34
N ILE A 71 20.65 4.47 -4.32
CA ILE A 71 21.91 5.20 -4.36
C ILE A 71 21.57 6.70 -4.40
N PRO A 72 21.47 7.39 -3.25
CA PRO A 72 21.04 8.79 -3.19
C PRO A 72 21.91 9.76 -4.00
N SER A 73 23.22 9.47 -4.17
CA SER A 73 24.13 10.29 -4.98
C SER A 73 23.80 10.30 -6.48
N GLU A 74 23.01 9.33 -6.95
CA GLU A 74 22.57 9.21 -8.33
C GLU A 74 21.14 9.74 -8.53
N GLU A 75 20.55 10.41 -7.53
CA GLU A 75 19.24 11.06 -7.67
C GLU A 75 19.33 12.15 -8.75
N ILE A 76 18.37 12.09 -9.66
CA ILE A 76 18.09 13.17 -10.61
C ILE A 76 16.68 13.71 -10.34
N PRO A 77 16.40 14.98 -10.67
CA PRO A 77 15.05 15.52 -10.54
C PRO A 77 14.03 14.69 -11.31
N PHE A 78 12.83 14.54 -10.74
CA PHE A 78 11.72 14.00 -11.51
C PHE A 78 11.37 14.93 -12.68
N PRO A 79 10.82 14.38 -13.79
CA PRO A 79 10.34 15.20 -14.89
C PRO A 79 9.28 16.20 -14.42
N SER A 80 9.45 17.47 -14.77
CA SER A 80 8.55 18.54 -14.32
C SER A 80 7.14 18.44 -14.91
N ASP A 81 7.00 17.77 -16.06
CA ASP A 81 5.74 17.48 -16.74
C ASP A 81 4.96 16.32 -16.10
N ILE A 82 5.65 15.43 -15.37
CA ILE A 82 5.01 14.27 -14.74
C ILE A 82 5.71 13.86 -13.44
N LEU A 83 5.18 14.37 -12.33
CA LEU A 83 5.64 14.01 -10.99
C LEU A 83 4.96 12.72 -10.50
N PRO A 84 5.60 11.93 -9.61
CA PRO A 84 4.91 10.85 -8.92
C PRO A 84 3.67 11.36 -8.16
N PRO A 85 2.61 10.54 -8.02
CA PRO A 85 1.43 10.94 -7.25
C PRO A 85 1.76 11.34 -5.82
N GLU A 86 1.07 12.37 -5.31
CA GLU A 86 1.35 12.97 -3.98
C GLU A 86 1.22 11.97 -2.81
N HIS A 87 0.35 10.97 -2.92
CA HIS A 87 0.17 9.95 -1.88
C HIS A 87 1.26 8.87 -1.90
N MET A 88 2.12 8.83 -2.92
CA MET A 88 3.23 7.89 -2.98
C MET A 88 4.45 8.44 -2.26
N VAL A 89 5.05 7.60 -1.41
CA VAL A 89 6.17 8.01 -0.57
C VAL A 89 7.47 7.92 -1.36
N LYS A 90 8.31 8.96 -1.27
CA LYS A 90 9.71 8.93 -1.71
C LYS A 90 10.63 8.54 -0.55
N LYS A 91 11.48 7.53 -0.71
CA LYS A 91 12.45 7.08 0.31
C LYS A 91 13.87 6.97 -0.25
N TYR A 92 14.85 6.83 0.66
CA TYR A 92 16.27 6.81 0.36
C TYR A 92 17.00 5.65 1.05
N GLY A 93 18.08 5.19 0.43
CA GLY A 93 18.93 4.12 0.92
C GLY A 93 18.37 2.73 0.64
N LEU A 94 19.11 1.71 1.09
CA LEU A 94 18.76 0.30 0.92
C LEU A 94 17.42 -0.05 1.58
N VAL A 95 16.81 -1.15 1.14
CA VAL A 95 15.61 -1.68 1.78
C VAL A 95 16.02 -2.34 3.10
N GLU A 96 15.64 -1.71 4.21
CA GLU A 96 15.81 -2.28 5.53
C GLU A 96 14.79 -3.39 5.77
N LYS A 97 15.26 -4.55 6.20
CA LYS A 97 14.38 -5.59 6.74
C LYS A 97 14.07 -5.21 8.19
N SER A 98 12.82 -4.83 8.46
CA SER A 98 12.37 -4.67 9.84
C SER A 98 12.08 -6.06 10.43
N THR A 99 12.90 -6.49 11.38
CA THR A 99 12.58 -7.63 12.25
C THR A 99 11.90 -7.09 13.49
N GLU A 100 10.58 -7.24 13.57
CA GLU A 100 9.82 -6.96 14.79
C GLU A 100 9.67 -8.29 15.56
N THR A 101 10.02 -8.27 16.86
CA THR A 101 9.86 -9.45 17.72
C THR A 101 8.38 -9.65 18.01
N VAL A 102 7.84 -10.79 17.59
CA VAL A 102 6.45 -11.17 17.88
C VAL A 102 6.37 -11.59 19.36
N SER A 103 5.49 -10.94 20.14
CA SER A 103 5.28 -11.31 21.55
C SER A 103 4.75 -12.73 21.64
N LYS A 104 5.30 -13.52 22.57
CA LYS A 104 4.83 -14.88 22.87
C LYS A 104 3.70 -14.91 23.89
N ASP A 105 3.51 -13.79 24.59
CA ASP A 105 2.52 -13.68 25.65
C ASP A 105 1.11 -13.55 25.05
N PRO A 106 0.18 -14.49 25.33
CA PRO A 106 -1.20 -14.40 24.85
C PRO A 106 -1.92 -13.11 25.27
N ASP A 107 -1.56 -12.54 26.42
CA ASP A 107 -2.17 -11.31 26.92
C ASP A 107 -1.73 -10.08 26.14
N SER A 108 -0.70 -10.18 25.32
CA SER A 108 -0.28 -9.14 24.38
C SER A 108 -1.22 -9.02 23.16
N TYR A 109 -2.20 -9.91 23.02
CA TYR A 109 -3.12 -9.95 21.89
C TYR A 109 -4.57 -9.68 22.29
N GLN A 110 -5.37 -9.22 21.33
CA GLN A 110 -6.80 -8.97 21.48
C GLN A 110 -7.59 -9.52 20.29
N LYS A 111 -8.88 -9.74 20.49
CA LYS A 111 -9.81 -10.14 19.43
C LYS A 111 -10.17 -8.95 18.54
N ILE A 112 -10.35 -9.23 17.26
CA ILE A 112 -10.94 -8.27 16.33
C ILE A 112 -12.40 -8.02 16.73
N GLN A 113 -12.72 -6.75 16.98
CA GLN A 113 -14.10 -6.26 17.12
C GLN A 113 -14.85 -6.25 15.79
N ASP A 114 -16.18 -6.26 15.86
CA ASP A 114 -17.06 -6.15 14.69
C ASP A 114 -16.81 -4.86 13.91
N CYS A 115 -17.14 -4.90 12.61
CA CYS A 115 -16.96 -3.76 11.76
C CYS A 115 -17.86 -2.60 12.20
N PHE A 116 -17.27 -1.42 12.41
CA PHE A 116 -18.01 -0.22 12.83
C PHE A 116 -19.02 0.30 11.80
N ILE A 117 -18.96 -0.15 10.53
CA ILE A 117 -19.86 0.32 9.46
C ILE A 117 -21.07 -0.59 9.31
N CYS A 118 -20.87 -1.91 9.20
CA CYS A 118 -21.97 -2.87 9.00
C CYS A 118 -22.39 -3.61 10.27
N SER A 119 -21.65 -3.46 11.37
CA SER A 119 -21.85 -4.17 12.65
C SER A 119 -21.72 -5.69 12.58
N GLU A 120 -21.18 -6.23 11.48
CA GLU A 120 -20.95 -7.66 11.29
C GLU A 120 -19.50 -8.05 11.67
N PRO A 121 -19.28 -9.31 12.08
CA PRO A 121 -17.95 -9.82 12.42
C PRO A 121 -17.00 -9.81 11.21
N ILE A 122 -15.71 -9.60 11.49
CA ILE A 122 -14.64 -9.62 10.49
C ILE A 122 -13.97 -11.00 10.48
N ALA A 123 -14.26 -11.80 9.45
CA ALA A 123 -13.90 -13.21 9.39
C ALA A 123 -12.42 -13.49 9.06
N SER A 124 -11.66 -12.50 8.58
CA SER A 124 -10.25 -12.69 8.18
C SER A 124 -9.43 -11.40 8.31
N LEU A 125 -8.12 -11.52 8.58
CA LEU A 125 -7.20 -10.38 8.56
C LEU A 125 -7.12 -9.72 7.18
N SER A 126 -7.31 -10.47 6.10
CA SER A 126 -7.38 -9.91 4.72
C SER A 126 -8.57 -8.98 4.50
N GLN A 127 -9.62 -9.10 5.32
CA GLN A 127 -10.76 -8.20 5.29
C GLN A 127 -10.69 -7.12 6.37
N PHE A 128 -9.65 -7.10 7.20
CA PHE A 128 -9.55 -6.24 8.37
C PHE A 128 -8.71 -4.98 8.10
N VAL A 129 -9.22 -3.81 8.49
CA VAL A 129 -8.41 -2.61 8.69
C VAL A 129 -8.80 -1.92 9.99
N ARG A 130 -7.87 -1.23 10.63
CA ARG A 130 -8.09 -0.49 11.89
C ARG A 130 -7.63 0.95 11.80
N CYS A 131 -8.11 1.78 12.71
CA CYS A 131 -7.59 3.14 12.85
C CYS A 131 -6.10 3.12 13.23
N GLN A 132 -5.31 4.02 12.63
CA GLN A 132 -3.89 4.15 12.91
C GLN A 132 -3.59 4.85 14.24
N GLN A 133 -4.57 5.56 14.81
CA GLN A 133 -4.44 6.23 16.11
C GLN A 133 -4.73 5.25 17.25
N MET A 134 -3.91 4.20 17.31
CA MET A 134 -4.13 3.03 18.18
C MET A 134 -4.14 3.38 19.68
N ASN A 135 -3.44 4.45 20.07
CA ASN A 135 -3.34 4.89 21.47
C ASN A 135 -4.68 5.35 22.08
N PHE A 136 -5.65 5.75 21.25
CA PHE A 136 -6.95 6.25 21.73
C PHE A 136 -8.14 5.85 20.85
N CYS A 137 -7.93 5.06 19.80
CA CYS A 137 -9.00 4.62 18.90
C CYS A 137 -8.88 3.13 18.57
N ILE A 138 -9.86 2.36 19.03
CA ILE A 138 -9.95 0.89 18.86
C ILE A 138 -10.88 0.48 17.71
N THR A 139 -11.17 1.40 16.78
CA THR A 139 -12.20 1.16 15.75
C THR A 139 -11.67 0.26 14.64
N HIS A 140 -12.45 -0.76 14.30
CA HIS A 140 -12.17 -1.73 13.25
C HIS A 140 -13.20 -1.63 12.13
N PHE A 141 -12.77 -1.97 10.91
CA PHE A 141 -13.61 -1.94 9.73
C PHE A 141 -13.31 -3.13 8.82
N HIS A 142 -14.32 -3.62 8.09
CA HIS A 142 -14.02 -4.36 6.87
C HIS A 142 -13.32 -3.43 5.88
N THR A 143 -12.26 -3.91 5.24
CA THR A 143 -11.55 -3.21 4.15
C THR A 143 -12.55 -2.77 3.08
N ARG A 144 -13.46 -3.65 2.66
CA ARG A 144 -14.50 -3.32 1.66
C ARG A 144 -15.43 -2.21 2.15
N CYS A 145 -16.01 -2.35 3.34
CA CYS A 145 -16.97 -1.36 3.87
C CYS A 145 -16.35 0.04 3.95
N LEU A 146 -15.10 0.15 4.43
CA LEU A 146 -14.42 1.43 4.50
C LEU A 146 -14.12 2.00 3.11
N ALA A 147 -13.66 1.17 2.17
CA ALA A 147 -13.41 1.59 0.79
C ALA A 147 -14.68 2.11 0.12
N GLU A 148 -15.77 1.33 0.15
CA GLU A 148 -17.04 1.70 -0.47
C GLU A 148 -17.60 2.99 0.11
N LEU A 149 -17.59 3.15 1.43
CA LEU A 149 -18.09 4.34 2.08
C LEU A 149 -17.36 5.59 1.60
N VAL A 150 -16.02 5.56 1.63
CA VAL A 150 -15.20 6.71 1.25
C VAL A 150 -15.37 7.03 -0.23
N LEU A 151 -15.35 6.01 -1.10
CA LEU A 151 -15.54 6.21 -2.54
C LEU A 151 -16.93 6.75 -2.89
N LYS A 152 -17.97 6.35 -2.15
CA LYS A 152 -19.32 6.93 -2.29
C LYS A 152 -19.33 8.39 -1.84
N GLN A 153 -18.68 8.71 -0.72
CA GLN A 153 -18.58 10.09 -0.22
C GLN A 153 -17.81 11.01 -1.19
N THR A 154 -16.76 10.51 -1.83
CA THR A 154 -15.98 11.27 -2.82
C THR A 154 -16.56 11.21 -4.24
N LYS A 155 -17.68 10.51 -4.46
CA LYS A 155 -18.30 10.28 -5.78
C LYS A 155 -17.37 9.56 -6.78
N GLU A 156 -16.45 8.75 -6.28
CA GLU A 156 -15.50 7.98 -7.09
C GLU A 156 -15.86 6.49 -7.20
N PHE A 157 -16.96 6.05 -6.58
CA PHE A 157 -17.34 4.63 -6.49
C PHE A 157 -17.52 3.93 -7.85
N GLU A 158 -17.92 4.66 -8.89
CA GLU A 158 -18.07 4.10 -10.24
C GLU A 158 -16.77 4.04 -11.04
N VAL A 159 -15.76 4.82 -10.66
CA VAL A 159 -14.51 4.97 -11.42
C VAL A 159 -13.29 4.41 -10.71
N ALA A 160 -13.39 4.11 -9.41
CA ALA A 160 -12.31 3.62 -8.59
C ALA A 160 -12.78 2.54 -7.61
N ILE A 161 -11.87 1.62 -7.29
CA ILE A 161 -12.11 0.51 -6.36
C ILE A 161 -11.41 0.76 -5.01
N VAL A 162 -10.38 1.61 -5.00
CA VAL A 162 -9.49 1.82 -3.85
C VAL A 162 -9.46 3.31 -3.52
N PRO A 163 -9.80 3.76 -2.31
CA PRO A 163 -9.63 5.16 -1.93
C PRO A 163 -8.14 5.50 -1.74
N ILE A 164 -7.78 6.78 -1.78
CA ILE A 164 -6.41 7.23 -1.51
C ILE A 164 -6.25 7.58 -0.02
N GLU A 165 -7.25 8.24 0.55
CA GLU A 165 -7.26 8.74 1.92
C GLU A 165 -8.68 8.89 2.43
N GLY A 166 -8.82 9.13 3.73
CA GLY A 166 -10.10 9.38 4.37
C GLY A 166 -9.94 9.75 5.84
N ARG A 167 -11.06 9.71 6.57
CA ARG A 167 -11.09 9.99 8.01
C ARG A 167 -11.72 8.83 8.77
N CYS A 168 -11.24 8.59 9.99
CA CYS A 168 -11.84 7.59 10.87
C CYS A 168 -13.25 8.05 11.28
N LEU A 169 -14.23 7.13 11.25
CA LEU A 169 -15.62 7.46 11.60
C LEU A 169 -15.84 7.66 13.11
N ARG A 170 -14.87 7.29 13.95
CA ARG A 170 -14.94 7.48 15.41
C ARG A 170 -14.13 8.68 15.89
N CYS A 171 -12.83 8.71 15.58
CA CYS A 171 -11.91 9.73 16.10
C CYS A 171 -11.62 10.86 15.11
N HIS A 172 -12.17 10.79 13.90
CA HIS A 172 -12.01 11.78 12.82
C HIS A 172 -10.58 12.05 12.32
N SER A 173 -9.59 11.35 12.86
CA SER A 173 -8.20 11.41 12.39
C SER A 173 -8.10 10.99 10.94
N THR A 174 -7.28 11.70 10.18
CA THR A 174 -6.96 11.39 8.79
C THR A 174 -6.10 10.14 8.70
N TRP A 175 -6.29 9.38 7.63
CA TRP A 175 -5.48 8.22 7.31
C TRP A 175 -5.23 8.17 5.79
N LYS A 176 -4.11 7.57 5.39
CA LYS A 176 -3.87 7.20 3.99
C LYS A 176 -4.21 5.73 3.83
N TRP A 177 -4.91 5.38 2.75
CA TRP A 177 -5.33 3.99 2.50
C TRP A 177 -4.13 3.05 2.52
N GLY A 178 -3.03 3.52 1.95
CA GLY A 178 -1.79 2.76 1.93
C GLY A 178 -1.23 2.38 3.28
N ASP A 179 -1.40 3.21 4.30
CA ASP A 179 -0.94 2.87 5.63
C ASP A 179 -1.86 1.84 6.31
N LEU A 180 -3.17 1.91 6.06
CA LEU A 180 -4.13 0.89 6.53
C LEU A 180 -3.77 -0.49 5.97
N ILE A 181 -3.47 -0.57 4.67
CA ILE A 181 -3.09 -1.83 4.03
C ILE A 181 -1.72 -2.32 4.50
N ARG A 182 -0.77 -1.42 4.75
CA ARG A 182 0.54 -1.81 5.34
C ARG A 182 0.38 -2.39 6.73
N ASP A 183 -0.44 -1.77 7.59
CA ASP A 183 -0.75 -2.30 8.92
C ASP A 183 -1.43 -3.68 8.82
N GLN A 184 -2.43 -3.83 7.94
CA GLN A 184 -3.05 -5.12 7.66
C GLN A 184 -2.03 -6.19 7.25
N GLN A 185 -1.11 -5.87 6.32
CA GLN A 185 -0.07 -6.80 5.87
C GLN A 185 0.88 -7.20 6.99
N LYS A 186 1.27 -6.25 7.84
CA LYS A 186 2.07 -6.54 9.05
C LYS A 186 1.34 -7.51 9.97
N LEU A 187 0.04 -7.29 10.23
CA LEU A 187 -0.76 -8.17 11.08
C LEU A 187 -0.89 -9.58 10.50
N ILE A 188 -1.08 -9.72 9.19
CA ILE A 188 -1.10 -11.02 8.50
C ILE A 188 0.24 -11.75 8.72
N GLN A 189 1.36 -11.07 8.52
CA GLN A 189 2.69 -11.66 8.72
C GLN A 189 2.91 -12.10 10.17
N ILE A 190 2.55 -11.27 11.15
CA ILE A 190 2.62 -11.61 12.57
C ILE A 190 1.77 -12.84 12.89
N SER A 191 0.54 -12.90 12.36
CA SER A 191 -0.37 -14.02 12.56
C SER A 191 0.18 -15.32 11.96
N THR A 192 0.76 -15.29 10.76
CA THR A 192 1.37 -16.47 10.13
C THR A 192 2.52 -17.00 10.98
N VAL A 193 3.43 -16.11 11.42
CA VAL A 193 4.55 -16.50 12.30
C VAL A 193 4.06 -17.09 13.62
N ALA A 194 3.03 -16.50 14.22
CA ALA A 194 2.45 -16.99 15.47
C ALA A 194 1.77 -18.36 15.31
N GLN A 195 1.05 -18.59 14.21
CA GLN A 195 0.42 -19.89 13.92
C GLN A 195 1.45 -20.99 13.71
N ASP A 196 2.50 -20.71 12.92
CA ASP A 196 3.57 -21.67 12.64
C ASP A 196 4.38 -22.04 13.90
N GLN A 197 4.63 -21.08 14.79
CA GLN A 197 5.45 -21.28 15.99
C GLN A 197 4.67 -21.89 17.17
N TYR A 198 3.37 -21.61 17.31
CA TYR A 198 2.64 -21.88 18.56
C TYR A 198 1.44 -22.83 18.42
N ARG A 199 1.13 -23.35 17.22
CA ARG A 199 0.02 -24.31 16.97
C ARG A 199 -1.32 -23.83 17.55
N ILE A 200 -1.57 -22.53 17.56
CA ILE A 200 -2.82 -21.96 18.06
C ILE A 200 -3.96 -22.41 17.12
N ALA A 201 -4.99 -23.05 17.68
CA ALA A 201 -6.12 -23.56 16.91
C ALA A 201 -6.83 -22.43 16.13
N ASN A 202 -7.15 -22.72 14.86
CA ASN A 202 -7.66 -21.83 13.80
C ASN A 202 -8.92 -20.97 14.10
N ALA A 203 -9.48 -20.97 15.31
CA ALA A 203 -10.84 -20.47 15.53
C ALA A 203 -10.95 -18.98 15.89
N THR A 204 -9.89 -18.33 16.39
CA THR A 204 -9.97 -16.92 16.83
C THR A 204 -8.83 -16.10 16.25
N ILE A 205 -9.16 -15.12 15.42
CA ILE A 205 -8.19 -14.18 14.86
C ILE A 205 -7.82 -13.16 15.94
N LEU A 206 -6.54 -13.17 16.31
CA LEU A 206 -5.95 -12.30 17.31
C LEU A 206 -5.03 -11.28 16.64
N ILE A 207 -5.06 -10.05 17.15
CA ILE A 207 -4.15 -8.97 16.73
C ILE A 207 -3.38 -8.45 17.96
N PRO A 208 -2.13 -8.00 17.82
CA PRO A 208 -1.42 -7.35 18.92
C PRO A 208 -2.21 -6.16 19.46
N LYS A 209 -2.25 -6.02 20.79
CA LYS A 209 -2.83 -4.86 21.45
C LYS A 209 -2.10 -3.59 21.02
N PRO A 210 -2.80 -2.44 20.95
CA PRO A 210 -2.15 -1.14 20.94
C PRO A 210 -1.15 -1.02 22.08
N LEU A 211 0.02 -0.43 21.80
CA LEU A 211 0.96 0.02 22.84
C LEU A 211 0.36 1.20 23.61
#